data_AF-A0A847S8B4-F1
#
_entry.id   AF-A0A847S8B4-F1
#
_cell.length_a   1.000
_cell.length_b   1.000
_cell.length_c   1.000
_cell.angle_alpha   90.00
_cell.angle_beta   90.00
_cell.angle_gamma   90.00
#
_symmetry.space_group_name_H-M   'P 1'
#
loop_
_entity.id
_entity.type
_entity.pdbx_description
1 polymer ?
#
loop_
_entity_poly.entity_id
_entity_poly.type
_entity_poly.pdbx_seq_one_letter_code
_entity_poly.pdbx_strand_id
1 'polypeptide(L)'
;MNKLTNIQNELMQIAPGVNWPAKTPFTVPAGYFELLPAAIMTQIQLEELRSIMPTPQDIPIGYFDALPATILQRIKAEENINPVQTELETLSPFLAAIPRKDTLSVPDDYFASLQPGRHIPVVSPIRVVHKNKVSTWMKWTVAACLTAFIGSSAILFIVNNSYHNTSIEKQLEDLNDQDIVQYLQTHTDSFDNDAVFASSAAQEVSPVQSQLSEDVPLDAIEKYLLQTDLSKEVLPDKK
;
A
#
# COMPACT_ATOMS: atom_id res chain seq x y z
N MET A 1 0.52 -73.57 -9.31
CA MET A 1 1.35 -72.35 -9.36
C MET A 1 1.04 -71.39 -10.52
N ASN A 2 0.23 -71.75 -11.54
CA ASN A 2 0.03 -70.89 -12.73
C ASN A 2 -1.05 -69.79 -12.61
N LYS A 3 -1.89 -69.78 -11.57
CA LYS A 3 -2.98 -68.78 -11.42
C LYS A 3 -2.46 -67.37 -11.08
N LEU A 4 -1.42 -67.29 -10.26
CA LEU A 4 -0.85 -66.00 -9.83
C LEU A 4 -0.20 -65.26 -11.00
N THR A 5 0.46 -66.00 -11.89
CA THR A 5 1.06 -65.46 -13.12
C THR A 5 0.01 -64.90 -14.08
N ASN A 6 -1.17 -65.51 -14.14
CA ASN A 6 -2.26 -65.02 -15.00
C ASN A 6 -2.84 -63.70 -14.46
N ILE A 7 -3.15 -63.64 -13.17
CA ILE A 7 -3.71 -62.44 -12.53
C ILE A 7 -2.75 -61.26 -12.64
N GLN A 8 -1.44 -61.48 -12.48
CA GLN A 8 -0.44 -60.41 -12.61
C GLN A 8 -0.40 -59.84 -14.03
N ASN A 9 -0.50 -60.70 -15.06
CA ASN A 9 -0.52 -60.26 -16.45
C ASN A 9 -1.80 -59.48 -16.78
N GLU A 10 -2.97 -59.94 -16.29
CA GLU A 10 -4.24 -59.23 -16.44
C GLU A 10 -4.20 -57.85 -15.76
N LEU A 11 -3.68 -57.76 -14.54
CA LEU A 11 -3.55 -56.48 -13.81
C LEU A 11 -2.61 -55.50 -14.51
N MET A 12 -1.54 -55.98 -15.16
CA MET A 12 -0.61 -55.16 -15.92
C MET A 12 -1.25 -54.57 -17.19
N GLN A 13 -2.22 -55.27 -17.78
CA GLN A 13 -3.00 -54.74 -18.91
C GLN A 13 -3.98 -53.64 -18.48
N ILE A 14 -4.54 -53.74 -17.27
CA ILE A 14 -5.50 -52.75 -16.75
C ILE A 14 -4.79 -51.47 -16.31
N ALA A 15 -3.63 -51.58 -15.65
CA ALA A 15 -2.88 -50.43 -15.15
C ALA A 15 -1.36 -50.64 -15.32
N PRO A 16 -0.80 -50.24 -16.47
CA PRO A 16 0.64 -50.36 -16.71
C PRO A 16 1.42 -49.40 -15.80
N GLY A 17 2.46 -49.90 -15.12
CA GLY A 17 3.35 -49.10 -14.27
C GLY A 17 3.03 -49.11 -12.77
N VAL A 18 1.94 -49.76 -12.34
CA VAL A 18 1.63 -49.94 -10.92
C VAL A 18 2.40 -51.15 -10.36
N ASN A 19 3.23 -50.94 -9.33
CA ASN A 19 3.92 -52.02 -8.62
C ASN A 19 2.95 -52.68 -7.63
N TRP A 20 2.17 -53.65 -8.10
CA TRP A 20 1.20 -54.37 -7.28
C TRP A 20 1.91 -55.21 -6.21
N PRO A 21 1.55 -55.07 -4.92
CA PRO A 21 2.18 -55.85 -3.87
C PRO A 21 1.85 -57.33 -4.05
N ALA A 22 2.87 -58.20 -3.98
CA ALA A 22 2.70 -59.65 -4.14
C ALA A 22 1.84 -60.30 -3.05
N LYS A 23 1.64 -59.61 -1.93
CA LYS A 23 0.75 -60.01 -0.83
C LYS A 23 -0.29 -58.91 -0.62
N THR A 24 -1.56 -59.31 -0.55
CA THR A 24 -2.65 -58.38 -0.24
C THR A 24 -2.49 -57.88 1.20
N PRO A 25 -2.52 -56.56 1.45
CA PRO A 25 -2.37 -56.00 2.80
C PRO A 25 -3.57 -56.30 3.70
N PHE A 26 -4.71 -56.66 3.10
CA PHE A 26 -5.91 -57.06 3.80
C PHE A 26 -6.05 -58.57 3.76
N THR A 27 -6.26 -59.15 4.94
CA THR A 27 -6.59 -60.57 5.11
C THR A 27 -7.89 -60.64 5.88
N VAL A 28 -8.78 -61.55 5.47
CA VAL A 28 -9.99 -61.82 6.24
C VAL A 28 -9.65 -62.83 7.34
N PRO A 29 -10.33 -62.76 8.51
CA PRO A 29 -10.21 -63.78 9.54
C PRO A 29 -10.54 -65.18 9.01
N ALA A 30 -9.92 -66.20 9.59
CA ALA A 30 -10.24 -67.59 9.28
C ALA A 30 -11.75 -67.86 9.47
N GLY A 31 -12.38 -68.53 8.51
CA GLY A 31 -13.82 -68.83 8.55
C GLY A 31 -14.75 -67.67 8.19
N TYR A 32 -14.24 -66.49 7.81
CA TYR A 32 -15.08 -65.33 7.43
C TYR A 32 -16.14 -65.69 6.39
N PHE A 33 -15.74 -66.32 5.28
CA PHE A 33 -16.66 -66.70 4.21
C PHE A 33 -17.57 -67.89 4.56
N GLU A 34 -17.20 -68.71 5.55
CA GLU A 34 -18.01 -69.85 6.01
C GLU A 34 -19.14 -69.37 6.94
N LEU A 35 -18.87 -68.36 7.76
CA LEU A 35 -19.83 -67.78 8.71
C LEU A 35 -20.70 -66.68 8.08
N LEU A 36 -20.27 -66.09 6.96
CA LEU A 36 -20.95 -64.99 6.27
C LEU A 36 -22.39 -65.33 5.86
N PRO A 37 -22.72 -66.51 5.27
CA PRO A 37 -24.09 -66.84 4.93
C PRO A 37 -25.02 -66.87 6.16
N ALA A 38 -24.54 -67.44 7.26
CA ALA A 38 -25.30 -67.49 8.51
C ALA A 38 -25.48 -66.08 9.10
N ALA A 39 -24.43 -65.26 9.12
CA ALA A 39 -24.49 -63.89 9.60
C ALA A 39 -25.49 -63.04 8.79
N ILE A 40 -25.48 -63.16 7.46
CA ILE A 40 -26.45 -62.47 6.60
C ILE A 40 -27.87 -62.91 6.91
N MET A 41 -28.11 -64.22 7.06
CA MET A 41 -29.45 -64.72 7.39
C MET A 41 -29.95 -64.18 8.73
N THR A 42 -29.08 -64.11 9.75
CA THR A 42 -29.43 -63.52 11.04
C THR A 42 -29.74 -62.02 10.94
N GLN A 43 -29.01 -61.27 10.11
CA GLN A 43 -29.27 -59.85 9.88
C GLN A 43 -30.61 -59.61 9.17
N ILE A 44 -30.94 -60.44 8.17
CA ILE A 44 -32.24 -60.37 7.49
C ILE A 44 -33.38 -60.63 8.47
N GLN A 45 -33.27 -61.68 9.29
CA GLN A 45 -34.26 -61.99 10.33
C GLN A 45 -34.39 -60.86 11.36
N LEU A 46 -33.27 -60.26 11.77
CA LEU A 46 -33.27 -59.12 12.69
C LEU A 46 -33.97 -57.89 12.08
N GLU A 47 -33.74 -57.63 10.79
CA GLU A 47 -34.37 -56.53 10.07
C GLU A 47 -35.88 -56.75 9.89
N GLU A 48 -36.30 -57.98 9.59
CA GLU A 48 -37.72 -58.35 9.57
C GLU A 48 -38.38 -58.11 10.94
N LEU A 49 -37.73 -58.50 12.05
CA LEU A 49 -38.22 -58.23 13.40
C LEU A 49 -38.24 -56.73 13.74
N ARG A 50 -37.25 -55.97 13.27
CA ARG A 50 -37.14 -54.53 13.46
C ARG A 50 -38.23 -53.77 12.69
N SER A 51 -38.64 -54.27 11.52
CA SER A 51 -39.73 -53.68 10.72
C SER A 51 -41.10 -53.75 11.40
N ILE A 52 -41.27 -54.64 12.39
CA ILE A 52 -42.50 -54.84 13.15
C ILE A 52 -42.53 -53.93 14.40
N MET A 53 -41.37 -53.43 14.84
CA MET A 53 -41.31 -52.43 15.91
C MET A 53 -41.37 -51.03 15.29
N PRO A 54 -42.17 -50.09 15.83
CA PRO A 54 -42.08 -48.71 15.40
C PRO A 54 -40.63 -48.26 15.62
N THR A 55 -39.97 -47.87 14.54
CA THR A 55 -38.61 -47.36 14.63
C THR A 55 -38.64 -46.10 15.49
N PRO A 56 -37.65 -45.84 16.35
CA PRO A 56 -37.56 -44.60 17.12
C PRO A 56 -37.30 -43.35 16.24
N GLN A 57 -37.52 -43.44 14.93
CA GLN A 57 -37.38 -42.37 13.94
C GLN A 57 -38.70 -41.63 13.70
N ASP A 58 -39.79 -42.03 14.34
CA ASP A 58 -41.01 -41.24 14.33
C ASP A 58 -40.83 -40.00 15.22
N ILE A 59 -40.79 -38.84 14.57
CA ILE A 59 -40.82 -37.54 15.23
C ILE A 59 -42.06 -37.44 16.14
N PRO A 60 -41.92 -36.92 17.37
CA PRO A 60 -43.05 -36.75 18.26
C PRO A 60 -44.16 -35.89 17.61
N ILE A 61 -45.41 -36.29 17.83
CA ILE A 61 -46.58 -35.50 17.42
C ILE A 61 -46.44 -34.08 17.98
N GLY A 62 -46.55 -33.06 17.12
CA GLY A 62 -46.42 -31.65 17.49
C GLY A 62 -44.99 -31.11 17.59
N TYR A 63 -43.96 -31.89 17.20
CA TYR A 63 -42.56 -31.43 17.18
C TYR A 63 -42.40 -30.13 16.37
N PHE A 64 -42.94 -30.08 15.15
CA PHE A 64 -42.83 -28.90 14.28
C PHE A 64 -43.69 -27.72 14.74
N ASP A 65 -44.78 -27.97 15.47
CA ASP A 65 -45.61 -26.89 16.03
C ASP A 65 -44.91 -26.20 17.21
N ALA A 66 -44.18 -26.96 18.02
CA ALA A 66 -43.43 -26.44 19.17
C ALA A 66 -42.00 -25.97 18.82
N LEU A 67 -41.46 -26.38 17.67
CA LEU A 67 -40.08 -26.07 17.26
C LEU A 67 -39.78 -24.57 17.15
N PRO A 68 -40.63 -23.73 16.52
CA PRO A 68 -40.37 -22.29 16.43
C PRO A 68 -40.28 -21.63 17.82
N ALA A 69 -41.20 -21.97 18.73
CA ALA A 69 -41.20 -21.46 20.09
C ALA A 69 -39.95 -21.93 20.86
N THR A 70 -39.56 -23.19 20.69
CA THR A 70 -38.38 -23.78 21.32
C THR A 70 -37.08 -23.13 20.83
N ILE A 71 -36.97 -22.86 19.53
CA ILE A 71 -35.82 -22.16 18.94
C ILE A 71 -35.73 -20.73 19.47
N LEU A 72 -36.82 -19.97 19.46
CA LEU A 72 -36.84 -18.61 20.00
C LEU A 72 -36.50 -18.57 21.49
N GLN A 73 -37.00 -19.54 22.26
CA GLN A 73 -36.67 -19.66 23.68
C GLN A 73 -35.18 -19.97 23.88
N ARG A 74 -34.58 -20.85 23.07
CA ARG A 74 -33.13 -21.11 23.11
C ARG A 74 -32.33 -19.87 22.76
N ILE A 75 -32.66 -19.17 21.68
CA ILE A 75 -31.96 -17.95 21.27
C ILE A 75 -31.98 -16.91 22.39
N LYS A 76 -33.13 -16.68 23.03
CA LYS A 76 -33.24 -15.74 24.17
C LYS A 76 -32.49 -16.20 25.41
N ALA A 77 -32.42 -17.51 25.67
CA ALA A 77 -31.64 -18.06 26.78
C ALA A 77 -30.13 -17.95 26.52
N GLU A 78 -29.71 -18.13 25.27
CA GLU A 78 -28.33 -18.06 24.80
C GLU A 78 -27.87 -16.62 24.51
N GLU A 79 -28.78 -15.65 24.42
CA GLU A 79 -28.43 -14.23 24.42
C GLU A 79 -27.93 -13.76 25.80
N ASN A 80 -28.41 -14.40 26.88
CA ASN A 80 -27.99 -14.10 28.26
C ASN A 80 -26.70 -14.82 28.68
N ILE A 81 -26.39 -15.95 28.06
CA ILE A 81 -25.12 -16.65 28.25
C ILE A 81 -24.26 -16.21 27.08
N ASN A 82 -23.24 -15.39 27.28
CA ASN A 82 -22.41 -14.86 26.18
C ASN A 82 -21.12 -15.71 26.05
N PRO A 83 -21.16 -16.98 25.59
CA PRO A 83 -19.95 -17.80 25.45
C PRO A 83 -19.03 -17.16 24.42
N VAL A 84 -19.61 -16.55 23.38
CA VAL A 84 -18.88 -15.81 22.34
C VAL A 84 -18.10 -14.63 22.93
N GLN A 85 -18.64 -13.93 23.93
CA GLN A 85 -17.90 -12.86 24.61
C GLN A 85 -16.71 -13.42 25.41
N THR A 86 -16.91 -14.55 26.08
CA THR A 86 -15.85 -15.22 26.86
C THR A 86 -14.72 -15.72 25.94
N GLU A 87 -15.07 -16.34 24.81
CA GLU A 87 -14.11 -16.77 23.77
C GLU A 87 -13.42 -15.56 23.09
N LEU A 88 -14.12 -14.45 22.89
CA LEU A 88 -13.52 -13.26 22.31
C LEU A 88 -12.61 -12.51 23.29
N GLU A 89 -12.92 -12.55 24.59
CA GLU A 89 -12.04 -12.02 25.64
C GLU A 89 -10.74 -12.82 25.72
N THR A 90 -10.78 -14.16 25.54
CA THR A 90 -9.58 -15.00 25.52
C THR A 90 -8.77 -14.81 24.24
N LEU A 91 -9.41 -14.69 23.08
CA LEU A 91 -8.74 -14.56 21.79
C LEU A 91 -8.27 -13.13 21.48
N SER A 92 -9.06 -12.12 21.85
CA SER A 92 -8.83 -10.72 21.48
C SER A 92 -9.55 -9.74 22.43
N PRO A 93 -8.94 -9.37 23.57
CA PRO A 93 -9.57 -8.50 24.56
C PRO A 93 -9.95 -7.11 24.01
N PHE A 94 -9.24 -6.63 22.97
CA PHE A 94 -9.57 -5.38 22.30
C PHE A 94 -10.90 -5.44 21.52
N LEU A 95 -11.16 -6.54 20.80
CA LEU A 95 -12.41 -6.70 20.04
C LEU A 95 -13.59 -6.96 20.98
N ALA A 96 -13.36 -7.62 22.11
CA ALA A 96 -14.38 -7.81 23.13
C ALA A 96 -14.83 -6.48 23.77
N ALA A 97 -13.93 -5.51 23.89
CA ALA A 97 -14.21 -4.18 24.44
C ALA A 97 -14.99 -3.25 23.48
N ILE A 98 -15.13 -3.61 22.21
CA ILE A 98 -15.90 -2.81 21.24
C ILE A 98 -17.39 -3.05 21.47
N PRO A 99 -18.20 -1.99 21.71
CA PRO A 99 -19.63 -2.13 21.87
C PRO A 99 -20.25 -2.64 20.57
N ARG A 100 -20.90 -3.81 20.62
CA ARG A 100 -21.65 -4.37 19.50
C ARG A 100 -22.94 -3.58 19.33
N LYS A 101 -22.88 -2.52 18.54
CA LYS A 101 -24.06 -1.80 18.09
C LYS A 101 -24.47 -2.37 16.74
N ASP A 102 -25.62 -3.02 16.67
CA ASP A 102 -26.18 -3.51 15.42
C ASP A 102 -26.43 -2.31 14.49
N THR A 103 -25.58 -2.14 13.49
CA THR A 103 -25.64 -1.04 12.52
C THR A 103 -26.75 -1.25 11.49
N LEU A 104 -27.29 -2.47 11.41
CA LEU A 104 -28.32 -2.88 10.47
C LEU A 104 -29.65 -3.13 11.20
N SER A 105 -30.09 -2.15 11.97
CA SER A 105 -31.43 -2.14 12.54
C SER A 105 -32.39 -1.43 11.61
N VAL A 106 -33.56 -2.02 11.45
CA VAL A 106 -34.60 -1.48 10.60
C VAL A 106 -35.55 -0.66 11.47
N PRO A 107 -36.02 0.53 11.04
CA PRO A 107 -36.97 1.30 11.82
C PRO A 107 -38.23 0.50 12.15
N ASP A 108 -38.83 0.79 13.31
CA ASP A 108 -40.15 0.30 13.67
C ASP A 108 -41.12 0.56 12.50
N ASP A 109 -41.95 -0.42 12.14
CA ASP A 109 -42.88 -0.42 11.01
C ASP A 109 -42.31 -0.52 9.57
N TYR A 110 -41.01 -0.76 9.36
CA TYR A 110 -40.46 -0.94 8.00
C TYR A 110 -41.20 -2.01 7.19
N PHE A 111 -41.42 -3.20 7.75
CA PHE A 111 -42.11 -4.28 7.03
C PHE A 111 -43.61 -4.05 6.91
N ALA A 112 -44.22 -3.28 7.82
CA ALA A 112 -45.62 -2.87 7.71
C ALA A 112 -45.84 -1.91 6.51
N SER A 113 -44.80 -1.15 6.13
CA SER A 113 -44.82 -0.29 4.94
C SER A 113 -44.64 -1.05 3.61
N LEU A 114 -44.10 -2.28 3.64
CA LEU A 114 -43.77 -3.10 2.46
C LEU A 114 -44.95 -3.90 1.90
N GLN A 115 -46.18 -3.44 2.06
CA GLN A 115 -47.35 -4.13 1.50
C GLN A 115 -47.23 -4.23 -0.03
N PRO A 116 -47.31 -5.45 -0.62
CA PRO A 116 -47.22 -5.64 -2.05
C PRO A 116 -48.46 -5.01 -2.69
N GLY A 117 -48.30 -3.82 -3.29
CA GLY A 117 -49.36 -3.11 -3.99
C GLY A 117 -49.64 -1.69 -3.50
N ARG A 118 -48.92 -1.16 -2.49
CA ARG A 118 -49.10 0.23 -2.06
C ARG A 118 -47.82 1.05 -2.26
N HIS A 119 -47.97 2.11 -3.05
CA HIS A 119 -47.04 3.23 -3.29
C HIS A 119 -45.89 2.97 -4.27
N ILE A 120 -46.17 3.12 -5.57
CA ILE A 120 -45.17 3.75 -6.47
C ILE A 120 -45.13 5.21 -6.02
N PRO A 121 -44.01 5.74 -5.47
CA PRO A 121 -43.93 7.16 -5.21
C PRO A 121 -44.06 7.86 -6.58
N VAL A 122 -45.09 8.70 -6.71
CA VAL A 122 -45.21 9.61 -7.85
C VAL A 122 -43.94 10.44 -7.86
N VAL A 123 -43.03 10.10 -8.77
CA VAL A 123 -41.75 10.78 -8.96
C VAL A 123 -42.10 12.20 -9.38
N SER A 124 -41.92 13.15 -8.47
CA SER A 124 -41.95 14.56 -8.83
C SER A 124 -40.85 14.78 -9.88
N PRO A 125 -41.09 15.52 -10.97
CA PRO A 125 -40.06 15.73 -11.97
C PRO A 125 -38.85 16.37 -11.31
N ILE A 126 -37.69 15.71 -11.42
CA ILE A 126 -36.40 16.19 -10.93
C ILE A 126 -36.21 17.62 -11.46
N ARG A 127 -36.12 18.60 -10.55
CA ARG A 127 -35.75 19.97 -10.89
C ARG A 127 -34.27 19.98 -11.26
N VAL A 128 -33.99 20.09 -12.56
CA VAL A 128 -32.63 20.20 -13.09
C VAL A 128 -32.05 21.54 -12.65
N VAL A 129 -31.15 21.54 -11.66
CA VAL A 129 -30.43 22.74 -11.24
C VAL A 129 -29.25 22.93 -12.19
N HIS A 130 -29.34 23.95 -13.04
CA HIS A 130 -28.22 24.40 -13.85
C HIS A 130 -27.18 25.02 -12.91
N LYS A 131 -25.99 24.40 -12.83
CA LYS A 131 -24.86 24.99 -12.12
C LYS A 131 -24.27 26.10 -12.98
N ASN A 132 -24.32 27.35 -12.49
CA ASN A 132 -23.61 28.44 -13.14
C ASN A 132 -22.11 28.18 -13.03
N LYS A 133 -21.43 28.02 -14.18
CA LYS A 133 -19.96 27.95 -14.20
C LYS A 133 -19.40 29.28 -13.71
N VAL A 134 -18.77 29.26 -12.54
CA VAL A 134 -17.98 30.39 -12.06
C VAL A 134 -16.83 30.64 -13.03
N SER A 135 -16.72 31.88 -13.51
CA SER A 135 -15.72 32.26 -14.50
C SER A 135 -14.32 32.17 -13.90
N THR A 136 -13.45 31.41 -14.55
CA THR A 136 -12.03 31.23 -14.17
C THR A 136 -11.18 32.47 -14.40
N TRP A 137 -11.76 33.56 -14.94
CA TRP A 137 -11.06 34.82 -15.19
C TRP A 137 -10.48 35.45 -13.91
N MET A 138 -11.12 35.23 -12.76
CA MET A 138 -10.64 35.74 -11.47
C MET A 138 -9.29 35.13 -11.03
N LYS A 139 -8.89 33.97 -11.59
CA LYS A 139 -7.61 33.34 -11.27
C LYS A 139 -6.42 34.08 -11.89
N TRP A 140 -6.64 34.80 -12.99
CA TRP A 140 -5.58 35.52 -13.71
C TRP A 140 -5.28 36.89 -13.09
N THR A 141 -6.29 37.57 -12.54
CA THR A 141 -6.10 38.82 -11.80
C THR A 141 -5.29 38.62 -10.53
N VAL A 142 -5.56 37.55 -9.77
CA VAL A 142 -4.78 37.22 -8.56
C VAL A 142 -3.31 36.98 -8.90
N ALA A 143 -3.01 36.26 -9.99
CA ALA A 143 -1.64 36.01 -10.41
C ALA A 143 -0.90 37.32 -10.77
N ALA A 144 -1.53 38.21 -11.53
CA ALA A 144 -0.93 39.49 -11.91
C ALA A 144 -0.67 40.41 -10.70
N CYS A 145 -1.58 40.41 -9.72
CA CYS A 145 -1.38 41.17 -8.48
C CYS A 145 -0.20 40.63 -7.66
N LEU A 146 -0.07 39.30 -7.56
CA LEU A 146 1.04 38.69 -6.82
C LEU A 146 2.39 38.96 -7.50
N THR A 147 2.47 38.87 -8.83
CA THR A 147 3.74 39.12 -9.55
C THR A 147 4.15 40.58 -9.47
N ALA A 148 3.21 41.53 -9.55
CA ALA A 148 3.51 42.95 -9.38
C ALA A 148 4.01 43.27 -7.97
N PHE A 149 3.39 42.68 -6.94
CA PHE A 149 3.77 42.93 -5.54
C PHE A 149 5.15 42.35 -5.22
N ILE A 150 5.39 41.10 -5.62
CA ILE A 150 6.69 40.42 -5.41
C ILE A 150 7.79 41.10 -6.23
N GLY A 151 7.52 41.43 -7.49
CA GLY A 151 8.48 42.11 -8.36
C GLY A 151 8.85 43.50 -7.85
N SER A 152 7.85 44.30 -7.41
CA SER A 152 8.10 45.62 -6.84
C SER A 152 8.93 45.54 -5.54
N SER A 153 8.66 44.56 -4.68
CA SER A 153 9.44 44.35 -3.46
C SER A 153 10.89 43.94 -3.73
N ALA A 154 11.14 43.09 -4.74
CA ALA A 154 12.49 42.67 -5.10
C ALA A 154 13.34 43.82 -5.65
N ILE A 155 12.75 44.67 -6.49
CA ILE A 155 13.43 45.85 -7.06
C ILE A 155 13.84 46.83 -5.95
N LEU A 156 12.96 47.09 -4.98
CA LEU A 156 13.30 47.97 -3.85
C LEU A 156 14.41 47.39 -2.96
N PHE A 157 14.45 46.07 -2.76
CA PHE A 157 15.51 45.42 -1.98
C PHE A 157 16.88 45.52 -2.68
N ILE A 158 16.94 45.30 -3.99
CA ILE A 158 18.19 45.40 -4.77
C ILE A 158 18.73 46.84 -4.75
N VAL A 159 17.87 47.84 -4.93
CA VAL A 159 18.28 49.25 -4.89
C VAL A 159 18.78 49.63 -3.49
N ASN A 160 18.15 49.14 -2.42
CA ASN A 160 18.60 49.40 -1.05
C ASN A 160 19.94 48.70 -0.72
N ASN A 161 20.14 47.47 -1.18
CA ASN A 161 21.35 46.70 -0.90
C ASN A 161 22.61 47.26 -1.58
N SER A 162 22.47 47.94 -2.73
CA SER A 162 23.60 48.57 -3.43
C SER A 162 24.24 49.75 -2.70
N TYR A 163 23.62 50.31 -1.65
CA TYR A 163 24.21 51.39 -0.85
C TYR A 163 25.18 50.90 0.25
N HIS A 164 25.17 49.61 0.60
CA HIS A 164 26.02 49.09 1.69
C HIS A 164 27.40 48.61 1.25
N ASN A 165 27.59 48.22 -0.03
CA ASN A 165 28.85 47.64 -0.49
C ASN A 165 30.02 48.65 -0.41
N THR A 166 29.79 49.93 -0.74
CA THR A 166 30.83 50.97 -0.74
C THR A 166 31.40 51.32 0.65
N SER A 167 30.75 50.86 1.71
CA SER A 167 31.20 51.13 3.09
C SER A 167 32.38 50.24 3.50
N ILE A 168 32.42 48.99 3.01
CA ILE A 168 33.46 48.02 3.36
C ILE A 168 34.75 48.33 2.58
N GLU A 169 34.66 48.61 1.28
CA GLU A 169 35.85 48.99 0.50
C GLU A 169 36.54 50.25 1.07
N LYS A 170 35.74 51.23 1.50
CA LYS A 170 36.27 52.45 2.12
C LYS A 170 36.91 52.21 3.49
N GLN A 171 36.40 51.24 4.25
CA GLN A 171 37.00 50.82 5.52
C GLN A 171 38.28 50.01 5.30
N LEU A 172 38.40 49.30 4.17
CA LEU A 172 39.60 48.56 3.80
C LEU A 172 40.72 49.49 3.31
N GLU A 173 40.37 50.59 2.63
CA GLU A 173 41.32 51.61 2.15
C GLU A 173 42.03 52.34 3.30
N ASP A 174 41.38 52.49 4.46
CA ASP A 174 41.93 53.18 5.64
C ASP A 174 42.83 52.28 6.51
N LEU A 175 43.00 50.99 6.15
CA LEU A 175 43.88 50.08 6.89
C LEU A 175 45.34 50.30 6.49
N ASN A 176 46.19 50.47 7.50
CA ASN A 176 47.64 50.61 7.33
C ASN A 176 48.31 49.25 7.08
N ASP A 177 49.25 49.20 6.13
CA ASP A 177 50.06 48.02 5.83
C ASP A 177 50.75 47.42 7.06
N GLN A 178 51.17 48.26 8.02
CA GLN A 178 51.81 47.77 9.25
C GLN A 178 50.83 46.99 10.15
N ASP A 179 49.57 47.43 10.20
CA ASP A 179 48.53 46.76 10.99
C ASP A 179 48.14 45.43 10.34
N ILE A 180 48.13 45.37 8.99
CA ILE A 180 47.92 44.13 8.24
C ILE A 180 49.05 43.14 8.53
N VAL A 181 50.31 43.59 8.50
CA VAL A 181 51.47 42.72 8.79
C VAL A 181 51.44 42.23 10.24
N GLN A 182 51.13 43.11 11.20
CA GLN A 182 51.03 42.73 12.60
C GLN A 182 49.88 41.74 12.85
N TYR A 183 48.73 41.94 12.20
CA TYR A 183 47.60 41.01 12.30
C TYR A 183 47.98 39.64 11.73
N LEU A 184 48.59 39.59 10.54
CA LEU A 184 49.05 38.34 9.95
C LEU A 184 50.09 37.64 10.83
N GLN A 185 51.05 38.37 11.39
CA GLN A 185 52.08 37.80 12.26
C GLN A 185 51.53 37.28 13.59
N THR A 186 50.47 37.89 14.12
CA THR A 186 49.88 37.49 15.40
C THR A 186 48.83 36.40 15.25
N HIS A 187 48.20 36.30 14.07
CA HIS A 187 47.11 35.36 13.79
C HIS A 187 47.49 34.24 12.82
N THR A 188 48.78 34.08 12.48
CA THR A 188 49.30 32.89 11.79
C THR A 188 50.30 32.18 12.69
N ASP A 189 50.02 30.93 13.04
CA ASP A 189 50.97 30.09 13.77
C ASP A 189 51.97 29.48 12.79
N SER A 190 53.14 29.05 13.28
CA SER A 190 54.23 28.56 12.40
C SER A 190 53.84 27.38 11.50
N PHE A 191 52.79 26.65 11.86
CA PHE A 191 52.26 25.50 11.11
C PHE A 191 51.36 25.90 9.93
N ASP A 192 50.70 27.06 9.97
CA ASP A 192 49.76 27.48 8.92
C ASP A 192 50.50 27.99 7.67
N ASN A 193 51.69 28.58 7.84
CA ASN A 193 52.49 29.07 6.72
C ASN A 193 52.96 27.91 5.81
N ASP A 194 53.34 26.77 6.42
CA ASP A 194 53.75 25.56 5.70
C ASP A 194 52.56 24.90 4.97
N ALA A 195 51.35 24.97 5.54
CA ALA A 195 50.13 24.42 4.92
C ALA A 195 49.66 25.24 3.70
N VAL A 196 49.83 26.57 3.71
CA VAL A 196 49.49 27.43 2.56
C VAL A 196 50.46 27.23 1.40
N PHE A 197 51.76 27.06 1.67
CA PHE A 197 52.75 26.69 0.64
C PHE A 197 52.54 25.27 0.12
N ALA A 198 52.16 24.31 0.96
CA ALA A 198 51.84 22.95 0.53
C ALA A 198 50.53 22.89 -0.29
N SER A 199 49.52 23.70 0.04
CA SER A 199 48.24 23.71 -0.67
C SER A 199 48.30 24.40 -2.04
N SER A 200 49.24 25.33 -2.25
CA SER A 200 49.47 25.94 -3.58
C SER A 200 50.31 25.07 -4.52
N ALA A 201 51.15 24.18 -3.97
CA ALA A 201 51.92 23.20 -4.75
C ALA A 201 51.16 21.88 -5.04
N ALA A 202 50.08 21.58 -4.31
CA ALA A 202 49.37 20.29 -4.37
C ALA A 202 48.03 20.30 -5.12
N GLN A 203 47.61 21.41 -5.73
CA GLN A 203 46.38 21.45 -6.53
C GLN A 203 46.68 21.14 -8.00
N GLU A 204 46.86 19.86 -8.33
CA GLU A 204 46.72 19.39 -9.71
C GLU A 204 45.25 19.53 -10.17
N VAL A 205 45.09 20.36 -11.19
CA VAL A 205 43.87 20.63 -11.95
C VAL A 205 43.30 19.35 -12.58
N SER A 206 42.17 18.82 -12.10
CA SER A 206 41.61 17.59 -12.72
C SER A 206 40.08 17.41 -12.78
N PRO A 207 39.20 18.05 -11.98
CA PRO A 207 37.76 17.79 -12.16
C PRO A 207 37.00 18.85 -12.97
N VAL A 208 37.54 20.06 -13.17
CA VAL A 208 36.80 21.17 -13.81
C VAL A 208 36.95 21.17 -15.34
N GLN A 209 38.09 20.75 -15.88
CA GLN A 209 38.37 20.82 -17.33
C GLN A 209 37.50 19.83 -18.15
N SER A 210 37.18 18.68 -17.56
CA SER A 210 36.45 17.58 -18.22
C SER A 210 34.99 17.92 -18.49
N GLN A 211 34.35 18.67 -17.59
CA GLN A 211 32.94 19.04 -17.69
C GLN A 211 32.70 20.25 -18.61
N LEU A 212 33.71 21.12 -18.79
CA LEU A 212 33.64 22.24 -19.72
C LEU A 212 33.84 21.85 -21.19
N SER A 213 34.44 20.68 -21.45
CA SER A 213 34.79 20.23 -22.80
C SER A 213 33.66 19.46 -23.50
N GLU A 214 32.65 19.00 -22.75
CA GLU A 214 31.55 18.18 -23.26
C GLU A 214 30.32 19.02 -23.65
N ASP A 215 30.04 20.12 -22.92
CA ASP A 215 28.84 20.92 -23.13
C ASP A 215 28.99 22.07 -24.15
N VAL A 216 30.21 22.36 -24.61
CA VAL A 216 30.45 23.41 -25.61
C VAL A 216 31.37 22.89 -26.73
N PRO A 217 30.83 22.57 -27.92
CA PRO A 217 31.67 22.20 -29.06
C PRO A 217 32.55 23.40 -29.46
N LEU A 218 33.82 23.17 -29.81
CA LEU A 218 34.77 24.24 -30.18
C LEU A 218 34.23 25.18 -31.28
N ASP A 219 33.39 24.66 -32.18
CA ASP A 219 32.70 25.41 -33.22
C ASP A 219 31.79 26.53 -32.66
N ALA A 220 31.16 26.30 -31.49
CA ALA A 220 30.35 27.31 -30.82
C ALA A 220 31.21 28.45 -30.24
N ILE A 221 32.44 28.14 -29.81
CA ILE A 221 33.40 29.13 -29.27
C ILE A 221 33.95 30.00 -30.40
N GLU A 222 34.32 29.40 -31.54
CA GLU A 222 34.73 30.17 -32.73
C GLU A 222 33.62 31.08 -33.22
N LYS A 223 32.38 30.58 -33.27
CA LYS A 223 31.22 31.40 -33.65
C LYS A 223 30.97 32.54 -32.66
N TYR A 224 31.18 32.33 -31.37
CA TYR A 224 31.03 33.36 -30.35
C TYR A 224 32.13 34.43 -30.47
N LEU A 225 33.39 34.01 -30.68
CA LEU A 225 34.53 34.91 -30.87
C LEU A 225 34.41 35.75 -32.16
N LEU A 226 33.85 35.17 -33.23
CA LEU A 226 33.57 35.90 -34.48
C LEU A 226 32.38 36.84 -34.36
N GLN A 227 31.39 36.52 -33.52
CA GLN A 227 30.20 37.33 -33.31
C GLN A 227 30.41 38.45 -32.29
N THR A 228 31.32 38.27 -31.34
CA THR A 228 31.81 39.36 -30.51
C THR A 228 32.76 40.21 -31.35
N ASP A 229 32.26 41.35 -31.78
CA ASP A 229 32.97 42.39 -32.51
C ASP A 229 34.06 43.04 -31.62
N LEU A 230 35.07 42.24 -31.26
CA LEU A 230 36.30 42.61 -30.58
C LEU A 230 37.31 43.20 -31.58
N SER A 231 36.82 43.98 -32.55
CA SER A 231 37.60 44.61 -33.62
C SER A 231 37.60 46.13 -33.58
N LYS A 232 36.93 46.74 -32.58
CA LYS A 232 36.99 48.18 -32.32
C LYS A 232 37.39 48.51 -30.88
N GLU A 233 38.66 48.31 -30.55
CA GLU A 233 39.35 49.28 -29.71
C GLU A 233 40.77 49.48 -30.24
N VAL A 234 40.91 50.59 -30.95
CA VAL A 234 42.16 51.08 -31.55
C VAL A 234 43.03 51.62 -30.41
N LEU A 235 44.28 51.14 -30.36
CA LEU A 235 45.34 51.69 -29.51
C LEU A 235 45.52 53.20 -29.76
N PRO A 236 45.51 54.07 -28.73
CA PRO A 236 45.98 55.42 -28.92
C PRO A 236 47.52 55.46 -28.98
N ASP A 237 48.03 56.00 -30.08
CA ASP A 237 49.44 56.30 -30.32
C ASP A 237 50.05 57.17 -29.21
N LYS A 238 51.27 56.80 -28.80
CA LYS A 238 52.16 57.62 -27.97
C LYS A 238 52.78 58.73 -28.84
N LYS A 239 52.79 59.94 -28.28
CA LYS A 239 53.51 61.12 -28.78
C LYS A 239 55.00 60.87 -28.93
#